data_AF-A0A954XNP0-F1
#
_entry.id   AF-A0A954XNP0-F1
#
_cell.length_a   1.000
_cell.length_b   1.000
_cell.length_c   1.000
_cell.angle_alpha   90.00
_cell.angle_beta   90.00
_cell.angle_gamma   90.00
#
_symmetry.space_group_name_H-M   'P 1'
#
loop_
_entity.id
_entity.type
_entity.pdbx_description
1 polymer ?
#
loop_
_entity_poly.entity_id
_entity_poly.type
_entity_poly.pdbx_seq_one_letter_code
_entity_poly.pdbx_strand_id
1 'polypeptide(L)'
;IHVYLFFSYASYYGFLKQQFPNFPTRRAIFVETDIELAVYAHWGDHIAEDLRHEVAHGYLHAAIPNLPLWLDEGLAEYFEVGFSRKGLNQTHLDLLNAQIDLAAWQPDLDRLEQLASAAEMSQLDYAEAWAWVHYLLNSDDDKANLLTGYLADLRQATTANRLGTRIEKRLAAPQLALVEHIQMLR
;
A
#
# COMPACT_ATOMS: atom_id res chain seq x y z
N ILE A 1 9.82 -13.88 -7.79
CA ILE A 1 8.78 -13.01 -8.40
C ILE A 1 8.94 -13.13 -9.91
N HIS A 2 7.94 -13.68 -10.60
CA HIS A 2 7.90 -13.77 -12.06
C HIS A 2 7.02 -12.65 -12.60
N VAL A 3 7.41 -12.03 -13.72
CA VAL A 3 6.64 -10.97 -14.36
C VAL A 3 6.22 -11.43 -15.75
N TYR A 4 4.92 -11.51 -15.96
CA TYR A 4 4.29 -11.86 -17.23
C TYR A 4 3.70 -10.61 -17.86
N LEU A 5 4.38 -10.12 -18.89
CA LEU A 5 4.02 -8.90 -19.58
C LEU A 5 3.38 -9.21 -20.94
N PHE A 6 2.11 -8.87 -21.07
CA PHE A 6 1.33 -9.07 -22.29
C PHE A 6 1.50 -7.87 -23.23
N PHE A 7 1.48 -8.14 -24.54
CA PHE A 7 1.62 -7.09 -25.55
C PHE A 7 0.43 -6.12 -25.59
N SER A 8 -0.78 -6.61 -25.30
CA SER A 8 -2.01 -5.81 -25.35
C SER A 8 -2.99 -6.14 -24.25
N TYR A 9 -3.83 -5.16 -23.89
CA TYR A 9 -4.93 -5.34 -22.94
C TYR A 9 -5.84 -6.52 -23.32
N ALA A 10 -6.13 -6.71 -24.60
CA ALA A 10 -6.99 -7.80 -25.05
C ALA A 10 -6.38 -9.18 -24.76
N SER A 11 -5.06 -9.36 -25.01
CA SER A 11 -4.38 -10.63 -24.72
C SER A 11 -4.29 -10.92 -23.22
N TYR A 12 -4.00 -9.90 -22.42
CA TYR A 12 -3.99 -9.97 -20.97
C TYR A 12 -5.36 -10.31 -20.40
N TYR A 13 -6.39 -9.58 -20.82
CA TYR A 13 -7.76 -9.77 -20.34
C TYR A 13 -8.30 -11.16 -20.71
N GLY A 14 -8.01 -11.64 -21.92
CA GLY A 14 -8.36 -13.00 -22.34
C GLY A 14 -7.70 -14.05 -21.45
N PHE A 15 -6.41 -13.88 -21.12
CA PHE A 15 -5.70 -14.76 -20.22
C PHE A 15 -6.28 -14.72 -18.80
N LEU A 16 -6.50 -13.53 -18.23
CA LEU A 16 -7.07 -13.37 -16.89
C LEU A 16 -8.44 -14.03 -16.76
N LYS A 17 -9.34 -13.84 -17.72
CA LYS A 17 -10.66 -14.49 -17.69
C LYS A 17 -10.57 -16.01 -17.71
N GLN A 18 -9.56 -16.57 -18.36
CA GLN A 18 -9.39 -18.01 -18.46
C GLN A 18 -8.74 -18.61 -17.21
N GLN A 19 -7.70 -17.96 -16.68
CA GLN A 19 -6.90 -18.50 -15.57
C GLN A 19 -7.42 -18.05 -14.19
N PHE A 20 -7.98 -16.85 -14.11
CA PHE A 20 -8.42 -16.19 -12.88
C PHE A 20 -9.86 -15.62 -13.04
N PRO A 21 -10.87 -16.45 -13.34
CA PRO A 21 -12.21 -15.99 -13.71
C PRO A 21 -12.94 -15.18 -12.62
N ASN A 22 -12.54 -15.33 -11.36
CA ASN A 22 -13.13 -14.64 -10.21
C ASN A 22 -12.37 -13.36 -9.84
N PHE A 23 -11.23 -13.06 -10.46
CA PHE A 23 -10.49 -11.84 -10.17
C PHE A 23 -11.20 -10.62 -10.77
N PRO A 24 -11.22 -9.48 -10.05
CA PRO A 24 -11.71 -8.24 -10.61
C PRO A 24 -10.84 -7.83 -11.80
N THR A 25 -11.46 -7.18 -12.79
CA THR A 25 -10.72 -6.64 -13.93
C THR A 25 -9.86 -5.46 -13.48
N ARG A 26 -8.54 -5.65 -13.43
CA ARG A 26 -7.53 -4.64 -13.11
C ARG A 26 -6.46 -4.58 -14.21
N ARG A 27 -5.69 -3.50 -14.30
CA ARG A 27 -4.65 -3.29 -15.35
C ARG A 27 -3.43 -4.19 -15.16
N ALA A 28 -3.12 -4.49 -13.91
CA ALA A 28 -2.19 -5.52 -13.48
C ALA A 28 -2.77 -6.23 -12.25
N ILE A 29 -2.22 -7.41 -11.95
CA ILE A 29 -2.50 -8.15 -10.72
C ILE A 29 -1.24 -8.86 -10.24
N PHE A 30 -1.08 -8.91 -8.92
CA PHE A 30 -0.23 -9.84 -8.22
C PHE A 30 -1.03 -11.10 -7.84
N VAL A 31 -0.41 -12.26 -8.03
CA VAL A 31 -0.96 -13.56 -7.64
C VAL A 31 0.10 -14.33 -6.87
N GLU A 32 -0.26 -14.70 -5.65
CA GLU A 32 0.49 -15.62 -4.81
C GLU A 32 -0.17 -17.00 -4.83
N THR A 33 0.64 -18.03 -5.04
CA THR A 33 0.27 -19.45 -4.93
C THR A 33 1.32 -20.17 -4.09
N ASP A 34 1.04 -21.41 -3.71
CA ASP A 34 1.97 -22.25 -2.93
C ASP A 34 3.35 -22.43 -3.59
N ILE A 35 3.47 -22.20 -4.90
CA ILE A 35 4.68 -22.46 -5.68
C ILE A 35 5.23 -21.23 -6.40
N GLU A 36 4.48 -20.13 -6.47
CA GLU A 36 4.84 -19.00 -7.33
C GLU A 36 4.27 -17.67 -6.80
N LEU A 37 5.13 -16.65 -6.88
CA LEU A 37 4.78 -15.23 -6.77
C LEU A 37 4.86 -14.61 -8.17
N ALA A 38 3.73 -14.28 -8.77
CA ALA A 38 3.64 -13.82 -10.15
C ALA A 38 2.93 -12.46 -10.26
N VAL A 39 3.42 -11.61 -11.16
CA VAL A 39 2.78 -10.36 -11.57
C VAL A 39 2.35 -10.49 -13.02
N TYR A 40 1.10 -10.20 -13.31
CA TYR A 40 0.54 -10.18 -14.66
C TYR A 40 0.13 -8.75 -15.01
N ALA A 41 0.63 -8.22 -16.12
CA ALA A 41 0.32 -6.87 -16.59
C ALA A 41 0.32 -6.80 -18.12
N HIS A 42 -0.22 -5.74 -18.70
CA HIS A 42 -0.12 -5.48 -20.14
C HIS A 42 0.65 -4.20 -20.44
N TRP A 43 1.35 -4.18 -21.57
CA TRP A 43 2.00 -2.96 -22.05
C TRP A 43 0.96 -1.84 -22.28
N GLY A 44 1.28 -0.65 -21.81
CA GLY A 44 0.41 0.53 -21.85
C GLY A 44 1.03 1.70 -21.09
N ASP A 45 0.34 2.83 -21.06
CA ASP A 45 0.88 4.09 -20.53
C ASP A 45 1.22 4.03 -19.03
N HIS A 46 0.52 3.18 -18.26
CA HIS A 46 0.70 3.04 -16.81
C HIS A 46 1.59 1.86 -16.40
N ILE A 47 2.21 1.16 -17.36
CA ILE A 47 2.90 -0.11 -17.06
C ILE A 47 4.00 0.04 -16.00
N ALA A 48 4.68 1.19 -15.96
CA ALA A 48 5.73 1.41 -14.99
C ALA A 48 5.19 1.56 -13.56
N GLU A 49 4.03 2.21 -13.40
CA GLU A 49 3.34 2.37 -12.10
C GLU A 49 2.76 1.02 -11.67
N ASP A 50 1.98 0.39 -12.55
CA ASP A 50 1.34 -0.91 -12.31
C ASP A 50 2.39 -1.98 -11.92
N LEU A 51 3.53 -2.06 -12.63
CA LEU A 51 4.58 -3.01 -12.26
C LEU A 51 5.23 -2.68 -10.91
N ARG A 52 5.43 -1.40 -10.57
CA ARG A 52 6.03 -1.06 -9.27
C ARG A 52 5.11 -1.43 -8.12
N HIS A 53 3.80 -1.18 -8.27
CA HIS A 53 2.79 -1.55 -7.31
C HIS A 53 2.75 -3.07 -7.09
N GLU A 54 2.52 -3.84 -8.15
CA GLU A 54 2.34 -5.30 -8.03
C GLU A 54 3.64 -6.04 -7.66
N VAL A 55 4.80 -5.54 -8.10
CA VAL A 55 6.08 -6.10 -7.67
C VAL A 55 6.39 -5.78 -6.21
N ALA A 56 5.89 -4.65 -5.67
CA ALA A 56 6.02 -4.35 -4.25
C ALA A 56 5.32 -5.43 -3.41
N HIS A 57 4.06 -5.78 -3.72
CA HIS A 57 3.38 -6.91 -3.10
C HIS A 57 4.21 -8.20 -3.18
N GLY A 58 4.74 -8.51 -4.37
CA GLY A 58 5.60 -9.69 -4.56
C GLY A 58 6.82 -9.73 -3.65
N TYR A 59 7.49 -8.60 -3.39
CA TYR A 59 8.61 -8.55 -2.45
C TYR A 59 8.15 -8.59 -0.99
N LEU A 60 7.05 -7.92 -0.67
CA LEU A 60 6.48 -7.88 0.68
C LEU A 60 6.06 -9.27 1.13
N HIS A 61 5.29 -10.00 0.30
CA HIS A 61 4.79 -11.33 0.60
C HIS A 61 5.92 -12.38 0.62
N ALA A 62 6.94 -12.23 -0.24
CA ALA A 62 8.13 -13.08 -0.18
C ALA A 62 8.91 -12.92 1.15
N ALA A 63 8.88 -11.74 1.74
CA ALA A 63 9.64 -11.41 2.94
C ALA A 63 8.84 -11.51 4.24
N ILE A 64 7.52 -11.29 4.19
CA ILE A 64 6.63 -11.10 5.34
C ILE A 64 5.29 -11.79 5.06
N PRO A 65 5.10 -13.04 5.53
CA PRO A 65 3.94 -13.85 5.14
C PRO A 65 2.61 -13.43 5.78
N ASN A 66 2.61 -12.58 6.82
CA ASN A 66 1.41 -12.17 7.55
C ASN A 66 1.31 -10.64 7.66
N LEU A 67 1.53 -9.94 6.55
CA LEU A 67 1.44 -8.49 6.51
C LEU A 67 -0.02 -8.03 6.61
N PRO A 68 -0.37 -7.05 7.48
CA PRO A 68 -1.71 -6.48 7.50
C PRO A 68 -2.06 -5.83 6.17
N LEU A 69 -3.29 -6.05 5.69
CA LEU A 69 -3.76 -5.57 4.39
C LEU A 69 -3.46 -4.09 4.15
N TRP A 70 -3.84 -3.21 5.08
CA TRP A 70 -3.62 -1.78 4.89
C TRP A 70 -2.13 -1.42 4.73
N LEU A 71 -1.24 -2.16 5.39
CA LEU A 71 0.19 -1.87 5.35
C LEU A 71 0.81 -2.42 4.07
N ASP A 72 0.31 -3.56 3.58
CA ASP A 72 0.66 -4.08 2.26
C ASP A 72 0.30 -3.07 1.17
N GLU A 73 -0.96 -2.65 1.11
CA GLU A 73 -1.44 -1.64 0.15
C GLU A 73 -0.71 -0.30 0.33
N GLY A 74 -0.56 0.19 1.56
CA GLY A 74 0.14 1.46 1.82
C GLY A 74 1.60 1.46 1.39
N LEU A 75 2.30 0.33 1.51
CA LEU A 75 3.67 0.18 1.02
C LEU A 75 3.71 0.08 -0.51
N ALA A 76 2.77 -0.64 -1.13
CA ALA A 76 2.65 -0.70 -2.59
C ALA A 76 2.40 0.70 -3.19
N GLU A 77 1.45 1.45 -2.64
CA GLU A 77 1.12 2.84 -2.98
C GLU A 77 2.29 3.81 -2.75
N TYR A 78 3.15 3.54 -1.75
CA TYR A 78 4.37 4.33 -1.53
C TYR A 78 5.43 4.05 -2.61
N PHE A 79 5.62 2.79 -3.01
CA PHE A 79 6.66 2.43 -3.98
C PHE A 79 6.24 2.59 -5.44
N GLU A 80 4.94 2.74 -5.74
CA GLU A 80 4.45 2.86 -7.12
C GLU A 80 4.85 4.18 -7.80
N VAL A 81 5.09 5.27 -7.06
CA VAL A 81 5.26 6.61 -7.63
C VAL A 81 6.67 6.92 -8.15
N GLY A 82 7.57 5.92 -8.09
CA GLY A 82 8.94 6.02 -8.59
C GLY A 82 9.89 6.72 -7.61
N PHE A 83 11.15 6.33 -7.64
CA PHE A 83 12.15 6.70 -6.63
C PHE A 83 12.35 8.23 -6.48
N SER A 84 12.31 8.99 -7.58
CA SER A 84 12.52 10.44 -7.56
C SER A 84 11.46 11.20 -6.77
N ARG A 85 10.26 10.62 -6.60
CA ARG A 85 9.17 11.20 -5.82
C ARG A 85 9.27 10.90 -4.33
N LYS A 86 10.20 10.04 -3.91
CA LYS A 86 10.38 9.63 -2.49
C LYS A 86 9.05 9.17 -1.85
N GLY A 87 8.23 8.47 -2.62
CA GLY A 87 6.94 7.99 -2.19
C GLY A 87 5.79 9.00 -2.23
N LEU A 88 6.00 10.22 -2.72
CA LEU A 88 4.93 11.21 -2.85
C LEU A 88 3.91 10.84 -3.94
N ASN A 89 2.72 10.39 -3.51
CA ASN A 89 1.57 10.15 -4.37
C ASN A 89 0.67 11.39 -4.41
N GLN A 90 0.79 12.18 -5.49
CA GLN A 90 0.06 13.44 -5.64
C GLN A 90 -1.46 13.23 -5.63
N THR A 91 -1.95 12.14 -6.23
CA THR A 91 -3.39 11.86 -6.30
C THR A 91 -3.98 11.60 -4.91
N HIS A 92 -3.28 10.82 -4.09
CA HIS A 92 -3.69 10.59 -2.69
C HIS A 92 -3.56 11.84 -1.84
N LEU A 93 -2.47 12.61 -2.03
CA LEU A 93 -2.27 13.87 -1.34
C LEU A 93 -3.41 14.86 -1.63
N ASP A 94 -3.77 15.03 -2.90
CA ASP A 94 -4.85 15.93 -3.33
C ASP A 94 -6.21 15.48 -2.78
N LEU A 95 -6.49 14.17 -2.83
CA LEU A 95 -7.70 13.58 -2.28
C LEU A 95 -7.82 13.85 -0.78
N LEU A 96 -6.78 13.54 0.00
CA LEU A 96 -6.81 13.71 1.45
C LEU A 96 -6.93 15.19 1.83
N ASN A 97 -6.19 16.08 1.16
CA ASN A 97 -6.29 17.50 1.40
C ASN A 97 -7.70 18.04 1.15
N ALA A 98 -8.35 17.61 0.07
CA ALA A 98 -9.73 17.97 -0.20
C ALA A 98 -10.69 17.48 0.90
N GLN A 99 -10.51 16.25 1.41
CA GLN A 99 -11.36 15.72 2.49
C GLN A 99 -11.11 16.40 3.84
N ILE A 100 -9.86 16.77 4.13
CA ILE A 100 -9.49 17.56 5.32
C ILE A 100 -10.14 18.95 5.25
N ASP A 101 -10.06 19.65 4.11
CA ASP A 101 -10.62 21.00 3.95
C ASP A 101 -12.16 21.01 4.09
N LEU A 102 -12.81 19.90 3.73
CA LEU A 102 -14.25 19.70 3.91
C LEU A 102 -14.64 19.21 5.32
N ALA A 103 -13.68 18.95 6.20
CA ALA A 103 -13.88 18.28 7.49
C ALA A 103 -14.67 16.96 7.36
N ALA A 104 -14.52 16.27 6.23
CA ALA A 104 -15.25 15.05 5.88
C ALA A 104 -14.47 13.76 6.20
N TRP A 105 -13.19 13.89 6.59
CA TRP A 105 -12.31 12.78 6.94
C TRP A 105 -11.38 13.17 8.09
N GLN A 106 -11.03 12.16 8.88
CA GLN A 106 -9.95 12.20 9.85
C GLN A 106 -9.23 10.83 9.84
N PRO A 107 -7.93 10.76 10.18
CA PRO A 107 -7.24 9.49 10.27
C PRO A 107 -7.89 8.56 11.31
N ASP A 108 -8.07 7.30 10.93
CA ASP A 108 -8.63 6.23 11.76
C ASP A 108 -7.88 4.92 11.48
N LEU A 109 -6.69 4.82 12.04
CA LEU A 109 -5.81 3.66 11.89
C LEU A 109 -6.41 2.39 12.51
N ASP A 110 -7.18 2.51 13.59
CA ASP A 110 -7.82 1.37 14.24
C ASP A 110 -8.86 0.71 13.32
N ARG A 111 -9.64 1.52 12.59
CA ARG A 111 -10.55 1.03 11.56
C ARG A 111 -9.78 0.43 10.39
N LEU A 112 -8.71 1.10 9.93
CA LEU A 112 -7.91 0.64 8.80
C LEU A 112 -7.24 -0.72 9.08
N GLU A 113 -6.77 -0.95 10.32
CA GLU A 113 -6.22 -2.23 10.78
C GLU A 113 -7.23 -3.38 10.87
N GLN A 114 -8.53 -3.08 10.80
CA GLN A 114 -9.60 -4.08 10.83
C GLN A 114 -10.08 -4.53 9.44
N LEU A 115 -9.68 -3.82 8.37
CA LEU A 115 -10.05 -4.19 7.01
C LEU A 115 -9.38 -5.52 6.63
N ALA A 116 -10.20 -6.48 6.19
CA ALA A 116 -9.74 -7.84 5.91
C ALA A 116 -9.72 -8.16 4.41
N SER A 117 -10.30 -7.29 3.58
CA SER A 117 -10.39 -7.50 2.13
C SER A 117 -10.15 -6.23 1.34
N ALA A 118 -9.32 -6.32 0.29
CA ALA A 118 -9.07 -5.21 -0.63
C ALA A 118 -10.35 -4.75 -1.37
N ALA A 119 -11.39 -5.60 -1.44
CA ALA A 119 -12.69 -5.24 -1.99
C ALA A 119 -13.52 -4.32 -1.07
N GLU A 120 -13.18 -4.25 0.22
CA GLU A 120 -13.81 -3.37 1.21
C GLU A 120 -13.13 -1.99 1.26
N MET A 121 -11.91 -1.88 0.71
CA MET A 121 -11.14 -0.64 0.69
C MET A 121 -11.65 0.32 -0.38
N SER A 122 -12.05 1.51 0.05
CA SER A 122 -12.30 2.67 -0.78
C SER A 122 -11.00 3.36 -1.18
N GLN A 123 -11.04 4.24 -2.19
CA GLN A 123 -9.87 5.07 -2.56
C GLN A 123 -9.32 5.90 -1.39
N LEU A 124 -10.19 6.30 -0.45
CA LEU A 124 -9.77 7.03 0.75
C LEU A 124 -8.99 6.14 1.72
N ASP A 125 -9.28 4.83 1.75
CA ASP A 125 -8.53 3.85 2.55
C ASP A 125 -7.12 3.61 2.01
N TYR A 126 -6.97 3.48 0.69
CA TYR A 126 -5.66 3.41 0.04
C TYR A 126 -4.85 4.70 0.29
N ALA A 127 -5.50 5.86 0.15
CA ALA A 127 -4.85 7.14 0.43
C ALA A 127 -4.43 7.28 1.90
N GLU A 128 -5.27 6.87 2.85
CA GLU A 128 -4.93 6.87 4.27
C GLU A 128 -3.77 5.91 4.59
N ALA A 129 -3.79 4.69 4.02
CA ALA A 129 -2.71 3.71 4.14
C ALA A 129 -1.37 4.27 3.63
N TRP A 130 -1.39 4.86 2.43
CA TRP A 130 -0.25 5.56 1.85
C TRP A 130 0.25 6.68 2.78
N ALA A 131 -0.65 7.50 3.32
CA ALA A 131 -0.29 8.63 4.16
C ALA A 131 0.44 8.17 5.44
N TRP A 132 -0.04 7.12 6.11
CA TRP A 132 0.65 6.54 7.27
C TRP A 132 2.05 6.03 6.91
N VAL A 133 2.18 5.30 5.81
CA VAL A 133 3.49 4.79 5.36
C VAL A 133 4.44 5.94 5.03
N HIS A 134 3.97 6.92 4.26
CA HIS A 134 4.77 8.09 3.91
C HIS A 134 5.17 8.88 5.17
N TYR A 135 4.27 9.06 6.14
CA TYR A 135 4.58 9.72 7.40
C TYR A 135 5.67 8.99 8.19
N LEU A 136 5.58 7.67 8.30
CA LEU A 136 6.55 6.86 9.04
C LEU A 136 7.92 6.84 8.35
N LEU A 137 7.98 6.82 7.02
CA LEU A 137 9.23 6.72 6.27
C LEU A 137 9.91 8.08 6.00
N ASN A 138 9.15 9.17 5.92
CA ASN A 138 9.67 10.47 5.46
C ASN A 138 9.63 11.59 6.53
N SER A 139 9.34 11.26 7.79
CA SER A 139 9.46 12.24 8.88
C SER A 139 10.86 12.25 9.51
N ASP A 140 11.28 13.40 10.04
CA ASP A 140 12.63 13.67 10.58
C ASP A 140 12.97 13.00 11.93
N ASP A 141 12.35 11.87 12.27
CA ASP A 141 12.57 11.16 13.54
C ASP A 141 12.81 9.66 13.31
N ASP A 142 13.11 8.92 14.38
CA ASP A 142 13.16 7.45 14.44
C ASP A 142 11.82 6.73 14.08
N LYS A 143 10.86 7.38 13.42
CA LYS A 143 9.58 6.79 12.99
C LYS A 143 9.77 5.69 11.96
N ALA A 144 10.78 5.81 11.09
CA ALA A 144 11.13 4.75 10.16
C ALA A 144 11.55 3.46 10.90
N ASN A 145 12.15 3.59 12.10
CA ASN A 145 12.49 2.45 12.95
C ASN A 145 11.26 1.78 13.57
N LEU A 146 10.14 2.51 13.78
CA LEU A 146 8.87 1.90 14.21
C LEU A 146 8.32 0.95 13.15
N LEU A 147 8.27 1.42 11.91
CA LEU A 147 7.77 0.62 10.79
C LEU A 147 8.71 -0.55 10.48
N THR A 148 10.00 -0.29 10.29
CA THR A 148 10.96 -1.35 9.97
C THR A 148 11.13 -2.37 11.10
N GLY A 149 11.05 -1.93 12.37
CA GLY A 149 11.02 -2.83 13.53
C GLY A 149 9.76 -3.70 13.56
N TYR A 150 8.59 -3.14 13.24
CA TYR A 150 7.35 -3.91 13.12
C TYR A 150 7.43 -4.97 12.01
N LEU A 151 7.91 -4.60 10.83
CA LEU A 151 8.12 -5.53 9.71
C LEU A 151 9.13 -6.64 10.08
N ALA A 152 10.19 -6.30 10.81
CA ALA A 152 11.18 -7.26 11.27
C ALA A 152 10.63 -8.27 12.29
N ASP A 153 9.69 -7.84 13.15
CA ASP A 153 8.99 -8.73 14.08
C ASP A 153 8.06 -9.68 13.33
N LEU A 154 7.27 -9.17 12.38
CA LEU A 154 6.39 -10.00 11.53
C LEU A 154 7.18 -11.06 10.76
N ARG A 155 8.33 -10.70 10.19
CA ARG A 155 9.21 -11.64 9.48
C ARG A 155 9.71 -12.77 10.37
N GLN A 156 9.96 -12.49 11.65
CA GLN A 156 10.41 -13.49 12.62
C GLN A 156 9.26 -14.36 13.16
N ALA A 157 8.04 -14.20 12.63
CA ALA A 157 6.82 -14.85 13.11
C ALA A 157 6.59 -14.66 14.61
N THR A 158 7.11 -13.57 15.19
CA THR A 158 6.76 -13.18 16.56
C THR A 158 5.37 -12.57 16.53
N THR A 159 4.59 -12.81 17.59
CA THR A 159 3.30 -12.12 17.74
C THR A 159 3.58 -10.63 17.93
N ALA A 160 3.48 -9.87 16.84
CA ALA A 160 3.60 -8.43 16.88
C ALA A 160 2.25 -7.83 17.28
N ASN A 161 2.25 -6.97 18.30
CA ASN A 161 1.11 -6.07 18.51
C ASN A 161 0.88 -5.24 17.25
N ARG A 162 -0.38 -4.90 16.98
CA ARG A 162 -0.80 -3.97 15.93
C ARG A 162 0.12 -2.74 15.83
N LEU A 163 0.40 -2.30 14.61
CA LEU A 163 1.29 -1.16 14.38
C LEU A 163 0.67 0.11 14.97
N GLY A 164 -0.65 0.28 14.91
CA GLY A 164 -1.38 1.36 15.57
C GLY A 164 -1.04 1.46 17.06
N THR A 165 -1.07 0.35 17.79
CA THR A 165 -0.68 0.33 19.22
C THR A 165 0.78 0.74 19.45
N ARG A 166 1.70 0.45 18.52
CA ARG A 166 3.11 0.89 18.63
C ARG A 166 3.24 2.38 18.39
N ILE A 167 2.51 2.91 17.41
CA ILE A 167 2.45 4.33 17.06
C ILE A 167 1.89 5.12 18.24
N GLU A 168 0.75 4.73 18.80
CA GLU A 168 0.12 5.41 19.95
C GLU A 168 1.02 5.46 21.20
N LYS A 169 1.80 4.41 21.44
CA LYS A 169 2.76 4.37 22.55
C LYS A 169 3.93 5.32 22.37
N ARG A 170 4.29 5.64 21.12
CA ARG A 170 5.50 6.41 20.80
C ARG A 170 5.22 7.86 20.43
N LEU A 171 4.06 8.13 19.84
CA LEU A 171 3.69 9.43 19.28
C LEU A 171 2.51 10.00 20.04
N ALA A 172 2.62 11.26 20.47
CA ALA A 172 1.51 12.00 21.03
C ALA A 172 0.57 12.42 19.89
N ALA A 173 -0.74 12.16 20.05
CA ALA A 173 -1.78 12.55 19.09
C ALA A 173 -1.45 12.19 17.61
N PRO A 174 -1.21 10.90 17.30
CA PRO A 174 -0.67 10.49 16.00
C PRO A 174 -1.58 10.86 14.82
N GLN A 175 -2.90 10.91 15.01
CA GLN A 175 -3.85 11.34 13.98
C GLN A 175 -3.66 12.81 13.63
N LEU A 176 -3.47 13.69 14.63
CA LEU A 176 -3.20 15.11 14.39
C LEU A 176 -1.87 15.28 13.65
N ALA A 177 -0.83 14.57 14.10
CA ALA A 177 0.48 14.62 13.47
C ALA A 177 0.45 14.13 12.01
N LEU A 178 -0.39 13.15 11.67
CA LEU A 178 -0.59 12.72 10.29
C LEU A 178 -1.26 13.81 9.44
N VAL A 179 -2.29 14.48 9.96
CA VAL A 179 -2.95 15.60 9.27
C VAL A 179 -1.97 16.73 9.01
N GLU A 180 -1.17 17.10 10.01
CA GLU A 180 -0.10 18.11 9.86
C GLU A 180 0.92 17.68 8.80
N HIS A 181 1.33 16.42 8.80
CA HIS A 181 2.23 15.87 7.78
C HIS A 181 1.65 16.00 6.37
N ILE A 182 0.39 15.60 6.16
CA ILE A 182 -0.31 15.73 4.88
C ILE A 182 -0.36 17.20 4.43
N GLN A 183 -0.66 18.11 5.34
CA GLN A 183 -0.74 19.54 5.03
C GLN A 183 0.63 20.17 4.71
N MET A 184 1.71 19.69 5.31
CA MET A 184 3.07 20.14 5.01
C MET A 184 3.57 19.72 3.62
N LEU A 185 2.96 18.69 3.02
CA LEU A 185 3.30 18.21 1.67
C LEU A 185 2.58 18.99 0.56
N ARG A 186 1.67 19.92 0.90
CA ARG A 186 0.95 20.77 -0.06
C ARG A 186 1.89 21.65 -0.90
#